data_AF-A0AA43L339-F1
#
_entry.id   AF-A0AA43L339-F1
#
_cell.length_a   1.000
_cell.length_b   1.000
_cell.length_c   1.000
_cell.angle_alpha   90.00
_cell.angle_beta   90.00
_cell.angle_gamma   90.00
#
_symmetry.space_group_name_H-M   'P 1'
#
loop_
_entity.id
_entity.type
_entity.pdbx_description
1 polymer ?
#
loop_
_entity_poly.entity_id
_entity_poly.type
_entity_poly.pdbx_seq_one_letter_code
_entity_poly.pdbx_strand_id
1 'polypeptide(L)'
;MLYMECLGCRIANGIEPDLNIVYENEFITCVLDIAPFNEGHTLILPKKHYCDVEEMEGNFNDLTHYHMHLIPRYEGDGFIWGEPLHPHGAEKRLSQTKKKILKTLSEEKRRGR
;
A
#
# COMPACT_ATOMS: atom_id res chain seq x y z
N MET A 1 -8.75 23.21 3.89
CA MET A 1 -8.76 23.60 2.46
C MET A 1 -7.64 22.88 1.65
N LEU A 2 -7.15 21.70 2.05
CA LEU A 2 -6.01 21.01 1.40
C LEU A 2 -6.33 19.58 0.89
N TYR A 3 -7.60 19.24 0.68
CA TYR A 3 -8.03 17.87 0.35
C TYR A 3 -7.58 17.38 -1.04
N MET A 4 -7.37 18.27 -2.01
CA MET A 4 -7.00 17.89 -3.39
C MET A 4 -5.50 17.94 -3.70
N GLU A 5 -4.70 18.65 -2.88
CA GLU A 5 -3.25 18.76 -3.10
C GLU A 5 -2.49 17.57 -2.51
N CYS A 6 -3.03 16.95 -1.46
CA CYS A 6 -2.44 15.78 -0.83
C CYS A 6 -2.49 14.54 -1.74
N LEU A 7 -1.32 14.03 -2.13
CA LEU A 7 -1.20 12.80 -2.94
C LEU A 7 -1.86 11.60 -2.25
N GLY A 8 -1.71 11.45 -0.93
CA GLY A 8 -2.35 10.37 -0.18
C GLY A 8 -3.87 10.42 -0.21
N CYS A 9 -4.48 11.62 -0.16
CA CYS A 9 -5.91 11.79 -0.38
C CYS A 9 -6.34 11.33 -1.78
N ARG A 10 -5.56 11.68 -2.81
CA ARG A 10 -5.87 11.26 -4.20
C ARG A 10 -5.78 9.75 -4.36
N ILE A 11 -4.78 9.11 -3.75
CA ILE A 11 -4.64 7.66 -3.73
C ILE A 11 -5.81 7.00 -2.97
N ALA A 12 -6.08 7.44 -1.74
CA ALA A 12 -7.13 6.88 -0.88
C ALA A 12 -8.53 7.00 -1.51
N ASN A 13 -8.75 8.02 -2.34
CA ASN A 13 -10.02 8.27 -3.02
C ASN A 13 -10.04 7.82 -4.49
N GLY A 14 -9.02 7.10 -4.97
CA GLY A 14 -9.00 6.54 -6.32
C GLY A 14 -8.93 7.57 -7.45
N ILE A 15 -8.40 8.76 -7.17
CA ILE A 15 -8.26 9.87 -8.11
C ILE A 15 -6.96 9.74 -8.92
N GLU A 16 -5.89 9.25 -8.30
CA GLU A 16 -4.60 9.04 -8.97
C GLU A 16 -4.73 7.91 -10.02
N PRO A 17 -4.11 8.02 -11.20
CA PRO A 17 -4.18 6.99 -12.23
C PRO A 17 -3.39 5.72 -11.85
N ASP A 18 -3.68 4.63 -12.55
CA ASP A 18 -2.91 3.37 -12.52
C ASP A 18 -2.75 2.71 -11.14
N LEU A 19 -3.64 3.03 -10.21
CA LEU A 19 -3.60 2.46 -8.86
C LEU A 19 -3.89 0.95 -8.85
N ASN A 20 -2.98 0.22 -8.21
CA ASN A 20 -3.14 -1.21 -7.95
C ASN A 20 -3.97 -1.47 -6.68
N ILE A 21 -5.21 -0.96 -6.66
CA ILE A 21 -6.14 -1.17 -5.53
C ILE A 21 -6.48 -2.66 -5.40
N VAL A 22 -6.30 -3.21 -4.19
CA VAL A 22 -6.57 -4.61 -3.84
C VAL A 22 -7.75 -4.78 -2.88
N TYR A 23 -8.14 -3.71 -2.18
CA TYR A 23 -9.33 -3.68 -1.34
C TYR A 23 -9.81 -2.24 -1.16
N GLU A 24 -11.12 -2.04 -1.07
CA GLU A 24 -11.72 -0.73 -0.82
C GLU A 24 -13.05 -0.89 -0.07
N ASN A 25 -13.31 0.00 0.89
CA ASN A 25 -14.62 0.17 1.51
C ASN A 25 -14.88 1.66 1.83
N GLU A 26 -15.92 1.96 2.61
CA GLU A 26 -16.30 3.34 2.95
C GLU A 26 -15.30 4.10 3.83
N PHE A 27 -14.37 3.39 4.49
CA PHE A 27 -13.39 3.99 5.41
C PHE A 27 -11.97 4.00 4.85
N ILE A 28 -11.56 2.96 4.13
CA ILE A 28 -10.18 2.73 3.72
C ILE A 28 -10.05 2.25 2.28
N THR A 29 -8.86 2.49 1.71
CA THR A 29 -8.39 1.93 0.45
C THR A 29 -7.05 1.26 0.68
N CYS A 30 -6.90 0.03 0.19
CA CYS A 30 -5.65 -0.71 0.20
C CYS A 30 -5.09 -0.79 -1.23
N VAL A 31 -3.86 -0.34 -1.44
CA VAL A 31 -3.20 -0.27 -2.74
C VAL A 31 -1.81 -0.88 -2.66
N LEU A 32 -1.37 -1.59 -3.71
CA LEU A 32 0.02 -2.07 -3.74
C LEU A 32 0.98 -0.89 -3.89
N ASP A 33 2.06 -0.91 -3.09
CA ASP A 33 3.14 0.07 -3.19
C ASP A 33 3.85 -0.06 -4.54
N ILE A 34 4.19 1.07 -5.16
CA ILE A 34 4.95 1.12 -6.42
C ILE A 34 6.44 0.78 -6.21
N ALA A 35 6.96 1.01 -5.01
CA ALA A 35 8.30 0.65 -4.55
C ALA A 35 8.22 -0.42 -3.44
N PRO A 36 7.75 -1.65 -3.77
CA PRO A 36 7.54 -2.69 -2.78
C PRO A 36 8.85 -3.21 -2.18
N PHE A 37 8.94 -3.30 -0.84
CA PHE A 37 10.02 -4.06 -0.19
C PHE A 37 9.93 -5.55 -0.53
N ASN A 38 8.70 -6.10 -0.55
CA ASN A 38 8.41 -7.49 -0.90
C ASN A 38 7.14 -7.60 -1.76
N GLU A 39 6.98 -8.71 -2.50
CA GLU A 39 5.76 -8.95 -3.28
C GLU A 39 4.52 -8.96 -2.35
N GLY A 40 3.57 -8.08 -2.65
CA GLY A 40 2.37 -7.89 -1.83
C GLY A 40 2.48 -6.75 -0.81
N HIS A 41 3.58 -5.99 -0.78
CA HIS A 41 3.66 -4.74 -0.03
C HIS A 41 2.47 -3.83 -0.38
N THR A 42 1.63 -3.57 0.62
CA THR A 42 0.35 -2.87 0.46
C THR A 42 0.30 -1.68 1.41
N LEU A 43 -0.07 -0.52 0.89
CA LEU A 43 -0.42 0.66 1.68
C LEU A 43 -1.90 0.60 2.03
N ILE A 44 -2.23 0.84 3.30
CA ILE A 44 -3.60 0.99 3.79
C ILE A 44 -3.81 2.46 4.13
N LEU A 45 -4.71 3.13 3.41
CA LEU A 45 -4.96 4.57 3.56
C LEU A 45 -6.41 4.81 4.01
N PRO A 46 -6.65 5.62 5.05
CA PRO A 46 -7.97 6.14 5.34
C PRO A 46 -8.43 7.08 4.22
N LYS A 47 -9.72 7.02 3.85
CA LYS A 47 -10.32 7.95 2.88
C LYS A 47 -10.37 9.39 3.40
N LYS A 48 -10.52 9.54 4.72
CA LYS A 48 -10.40 10.83 5.40
C LYS A 48 -8.93 11.19 5.59
N HIS A 49 -8.62 12.47 5.41
CA HIS A 49 -7.29 13.00 5.63
C HIS A 49 -6.94 13.03 7.12
N TYR A 50 -5.84 12.40 7.47
CA TYR A 50 -5.17 12.51 8.76
C TYR A 50 -3.69 12.72 8.48
N CYS A 51 -3.09 13.75 9.07
CA CYS A 51 -1.64 13.92 9.01
C CYS A 51 -0.97 12.79 9.78
N ASP A 52 0.13 12.28 9.23
CA ASP A 52 0.99 11.37 9.98
C ASP A 52 1.75 12.17 11.06
N VAL A 53 1.96 11.57 12.23
CA VAL A 53 2.60 12.22 13.38
C VAL A 53 4.14 12.09 13.31
N GLU A 54 4.65 11.18 12.48
CA GLU A 54 6.09 10.89 12.34
C GLU A 54 6.76 11.69 11.20
N GLU A 55 6.46 12.99 11.08
CA GLU A 55 7.14 13.93 10.15
C GLU A 55 8.52 14.41 10.66
N MET A 56 9.19 13.65 11.52
CA MET A 56 10.56 13.96 11.95
C MET A 56 11.48 12.77 11.67
N GLU A 57 12.21 12.88 10.55
CA GLU A 57 13.47 12.16 10.25
C GLU A 57 13.40 10.78 9.56
N GLY A 58 12.68 10.66 8.43
CA GLY A 58 12.85 9.51 7.53
C GLY A 58 12.58 9.83 6.06
N ASN A 59 13.47 9.41 5.15
CA ASN A 59 13.34 9.52 3.68
C ASN A 59 12.24 8.60 3.09
N PHE A 60 11.35 8.05 3.93
CA PHE A 60 10.39 7.00 3.56
C PHE A 60 8.92 7.48 3.59
N ASN A 61 8.66 8.73 4.00
CA ASN A 61 7.31 9.24 4.20
C ASN A 61 7.02 10.44 3.27
N ASP A 62 6.95 10.18 1.96
CA ASP A 62 6.65 11.19 0.93
C ASP A 62 5.15 11.60 0.88
N LEU A 63 4.31 11.01 1.72
CA LEU A 63 2.88 11.32 1.82
C LEU A 63 2.59 12.01 3.14
N THR A 64 2.09 13.25 3.08
CA THR A 64 1.55 13.99 4.24
C THR A 64 0.19 13.44 4.73
N HIS A 65 -0.07 12.16 4.50
CA HIS A 65 -1.32 11.46 4.78
C HIS A 65 -0.99 10.13 5.41
N TYR A 66 -1.55 9.90 6.59
CA TYR A 66 -1.37 8.70 7.36
C TYR A 66 -1.65 7.45 6.51
N HIS A 67 -0.73 6.51 6.54
CA HIS A 67 -0.90 5.21 5.91
C HIS A 67 -0.16 4.15 6.70
N MET A 68 -0.61 2.90 6.56
CA MET A 68 0.07 1.76 7.15
C MET A 68 0.69 0.92 6.07
N HIS A 69 1.96 0.57 6.24
CA HIS A 69 2.64 -0.42 5.43
C HIS A 69 2.31 -1.83 5.92
N LEU A 70 1.70 -2.64 5.05
CA LEU A 70 1.59 -4.08 5.20
C LEU A 70 2.63 -4.75 4.30
N ILE A 71 3.75 -5.17 4.88
CA ILE A 71 4.86 -5.81 4.16
C ILE A 71 4.88 -7.30 4.49
N PRO A 72 4.57 -8.20 3.53
CA PRO A 72 4.81 -9.63 3.71
C PRO A 72 6.29 -9.90 3.96
N ARG A 73 6.61 -10.75 4.93
CA ARG A 73 7.98 -11.06 5.35
C ARG A 73 8.31 -12.52 5.12
N TYR A 74 9.56 -12.79 4.76
CA TYR A 74 10.06 -14.12 4.43
C TYR A 74 11.35 -14.42 5.21
N GLU A 75 11.68 -15.70 5.33
CA GLU A 75 12.92 -16.11 5.97
C GLU A 75 14.13 -15.53 5.23
N GLY A 76 15.00 -14.82 5.96
CA GLY A 76 16.23 -14.25 5.42
C GLY A 76 16.11 -12.86 4.76
N ASP A 77 14.94 -12.21 4.76
CA ASP A 77 14.74 -10.90 4.11
C ASP A 77 15.16 -9.67 4.96
N GLY A 78 15.50 -9.88 6.24
CA GLY A 78 16.01 -8.83 7.15
C GLY A 78 14.92 -7.87 7.68
N PHE A 79 15.01 -7.39 8.92
CA PHE A 79 13.92 -6.63 9.58
C PHE A 79 14.00 -5.09 9.45
N ILE A 80 14.97 -4.56 8.72
CA ILE A 80 15.22 -3.12 8.69
C ILE A 80 14.27 -2.44 7.69
N TRP A 81 13.70 -1.28 8.04
CA TRP A 81 12.98 -0.35 7.15
C TRP A 81 13.94 0.29 6.12
N GLY A 82 14.73 -0.53 5.43
CA GLY A 82 15.71 -0.14 4.43
C GLY A 82 15.50 -0.97 3.17
N GLU A 83 15.96 -0.46 2.04
CA GLU A 83 15.83 -1.14 0.74
C GLU A 83 16.21 -2.62 0.86
N PRO A 84 15.44 -3.54 0.22
CA PRO A 84 15.76 -4.96 0.28
C PRO A 84 17.21 -5.18 -0.17
N LEU A 85 17.97 -5.95 0.61
CA LEU A 85 19.39 -6.26 0.34
C LEU A 85 19.61 -6.82 -1.08
N HIS A 86 18.55 -7.41 -1.66
CA HIS A 86 18.53 -7.91 -3.03
C HIS A 86 17.25 -7.46 -3.75
N PRO A 87 17.35 -6.76 -4.89
CA PRO A 87 16.17 -6.42 -5.70
C PRO A 87 15.46 -7.68 -6.20
N HIS A 88 14.20 -7.88 -5.79
CA HIS A 88 13.40 -9.06 -6.18
C HIS A 88 12.44 -8.79 -7.35
N GLY A 89 12.46 -7.58 -7.91
CA GLY A 89 11.66 -7.21 -9.09
C GLY A 89 10.15 -7.23 -8.84
N ALA A 90 9.72 -7.04 -7.59
CA ALA A 90 8.31 -7.09 -7.20
C ALA A 90 7.49 -5.95 -7.85
N GLU A 91 8.13 -4.80 -8.09
CA GLU A 91 7.58 -3.65 -8.81
C GLU A 91 7.14 -4.00 -10.25
N LYS A 92 7.77 -5.01 -10.87
CA LYS A 92 7.44 -5.48 -12.23
C LYS A 92 6.24 -6.41 -12.27
N ARG A 93 5.73 -6.84 -11.11
CA ARG A 93 4.69 -7.87 -10.98
C ARG A 93 3.40 -7.39 -10.33
N LEU A 94 3.25 -6.08 -10.09
CA LEU A 94 2.09 -5.50 -9.39
C LEU A 94 0.74 -5.95 -9.96
N SER A 95 0.60 -5.97 -11.30
CA SER A 95 -0.62 -6.44 -11.97
C SER A 95 -0.95 -7.90 -11.66
N GLN A 96 0.06 -8.78 -11.68
CA GLN A 96 -0.09 -10.20 -11.37
C GLN A 96 -0.41 -10.40 -9.89
N THR A 97 0.29 -9.68 -9.01
CA THR A 97 0.07 -9.71 -7.56
C THR A 97 -1.34 -9.25 -7.20
N LYS A 98 -1.80 -8.13 -7.77
CA LYS A 98 -3.18 -7.64 -7.61
C LYS A 98 -4.21 -8.70 -8.00
N LYS A 99 -4.04 -9.36 -9.15
CA LYS A 99 -4.94 -10.44 -9.60
C LYS A 99 -4.99 -11.61 -8.61
N LYS A 100 -3.84 -12.02 -8.05
CA LYS A 100 -3.77 -13.09 -7.03
C LYS A 100 -4.54 -12.69 -5.77
N ILE A 101 -4.29 -11.49 -5.23
CA ILE A 101 -4.92 -11.00 -3.99
C ILE A 101 -6.44 -10.91 -4.17
N LEU A 102 -6.92 -10.29 -5.25
CA LEU A 102 -8.35 -10.15 -5.51
C LEU A 102 -9.05 -11.51 -5.65
N LYS A 103 -8.41 -12.47 -6.33
CA LYS A 103 -8.93 -13.84 -6.44
C LYS A 103 -9.08 -14.46 -5.05
N THR A 104 -8.02 -14.43 -4.23
CA THR A 104 -8.04 -15.01 -2.89
C THR A 104 -9.07 -14.35 -1.98
N LEU A 105 -9.15 -13.01 -1.95
CA LEU A 105 -10.17 -12.29 -1.17
C LEU A 105 -11.59 -12.69 -1.59
N SER A 106 -11.84 -12.87 -2.88
CA SER A 106 -13.15 -13.33 -3.37
C SER A 106 -13.49 -14.76 -2.92
N GLU A 107 -12.48 -15.63 -2.83
CA GLU A 107 -12.62 -17.02 -2.39
C GLU A 107 -12.88 -17.09 -0.89
N GLU A 108 -12.14 -16.33 -0.07
CA GLU A 108 -12.35 -16.28 1.38
C GLU A 108 -13.72 -15.67 1.73
N LYS A 109 -14.16 -14.63 1.01
CA LYS A 109 -15.51 -14.07 1.19
C LYS A 109 -16.61 -15.10 0.91
N ARG A 110 -16.43 -15.96 -0.10
CA ARG A 110 -17.37 -17.08 -0.39
C ARG A 110 -17.34 -18.16 0.69
N ARG A 111 -16.21 -18.31 1.39
CA ARG A 111 -16.06 -19.23 2.54
C ARG A 111 -16.61 -18.64 3.84
N GLY A 112 -17.11 -17.41 3.83
CA GLY A 112 -17.62 -16.72 5.02
C GLY A 112 -16.51 -16.31 5.99
N ARG A 113 -15.30 -16.07 5.49
CA ARG A 113 -14.14 -15.56 6.24
C ARG A 113 -13.86 -14.11 5.89
#